data_AF-A0A534P1S4-F1
#
_entry.id   AF-A0A534P1S4-F1
#
_cell.length_a   1.000
_cell.length_b   1.000
_cell.length_c   1.000
_cell.angle_alpha   90.00
_cell.angle_beta   90.00
_cell.angle_gamma   90.00
#
_symmetry.space_group_name_H-M   'P 1'
#
loop_
_entity.id
_entity.type
_entity.pdbx_description
1 polymer ?
#
loop_
_entity_poly.entity_id
_entity_poly.type
_entity_poly.pdbx_seq_one_letter_code
_entity_poly.pdbx_strand_id
1 'polypeptide(L)'
;MRRFLVLLVVFASFSVSVAQAQSLPSAKPEEVGLSTERLGRIGKVLQAEIQAKKFPGAVAVVARKGRVAYFEAFGARDPQSGAPMTKDTIFRFYSMTKPFVVTAAMMLAEEGRIVLTDPVS
;
A
#
# COMPACT_ATOMS: atom_id res chain seq x y z
N MET A 1 -47.87 22.25 -5.01
CA MET A 1 -46.66 22.77 -4.36
C MET A 1 -46.04 21.84 -3.30
N ARG A 2 -46.79 21.00 -2.57
CA ARG A 2 -46.22 20.06 -1.56
C ARG A 2 -45.59 18.78 -2.13
N ARG A 3 -45.83 18.42 -3.40
CA ARG A 3 -45.23 17.23 -4.05
C ARG A 3 -43.84 17.49 -4.65
N PHE A 4 -43.51 18.75 -4.96
CA PHE A 4 -42.17 19.13 -5.42
C PHE A 4 -41.15 19.22 -4.27
N LEU A 5 -41.62 19.40 -3.03
CA LEU A 5 -40.76 19.50 -1.85
C LEU A 5 -40.25 18.13 -1.37
N VAL A 6 -40.95 17.04 -1.69
CA VAL A 6 -40.55 15.67 -1.28
C VAL A 6 -39.41 15.12 -2.14
N LEU A 7 -39.28 15.58 -3.39
CA LEU A 7 -38.19 15.17 -4.30
C LEU A 7 -36.83 15.79 -3.93
N LEU A 8 -36.82 16.87 -3.16
CA LEU A 8 -35.59 17.61 -2.81
C LEU A 8 -34.92 17.08 -1.53
N VAL A 9 -35.65 16.34 -0.69
CA VAL A 9 -35.16 15.82 0.60
C VAL A 9 -34.53 14.43 0.47
N VAL A 10 -34.91 13.63 -0.53
CA VAL A 10 -34.36 12.27 -0.72
C VAL A 10 -32.96 12.28 -1.36
N PHE A 11 -32.55 13.39 -2.00
CA PHE A 11 -31.24 13.47 -2.65
C PHE A 11 -30.06 13.77 -1.70
N ALA A 12 -30.34 14.13 -0.44
CA ALA A 12 -29.32 14.63 0.49
C ALA A 12 -28.67 13.55 1.39
N SER A 13 -29.03 12.26 1.24
CA SER A 13 -28.61 11.20 2.18
C SER A 13 -27.57 10.22 1.62
N PHE A 14 -27.16 10.35 0.36
CA PHE A 14 -25.97 9.63 -0.11
C PHE A 14 -24.74 10.36 0.41
N SER A 15 -24.41 10.12 1.68
CA SER A 15 -23.04 10.24 2.14
C SER A 15 -22.22 9.30 1.27
N VAL A 16 -21.60 9.84 0.23
CA VAL A 16 -20.51 9.20 -0.47
C VAL A 16 -19.49 8.92 0.62
N SER A 17 -19.43 7.67 1.10
CA SER A 17 -18.26 7.18 1.79
C SER A 17 -17.14 7.29 0.77
N VAL A 18 -16.44 8.43 0.81
CA VAL A 18 -15.11 8.52 0.24
C VAL A 18 -14.39 7.35 0.89
N ALA A 19 -14.05 6.35 0.08
CA ALA A 19 -13.18 5.28 0.52
C ALA A 19 -11.83 5.94 0.84
N GLN A 20 -11.71 6.51 2.04
CA GLN A 20 -10.42 6.84 2.58
C GLN A 20 -9.66 5.52 2.62
N ALA A 21 -8.47 5.51 2.03
CA ALA A 21 -7.54 4.41 2.23
C ALA A 21 -7.22 4.37 3.74
N GLN A 22 -7.96 3.53 4.47
CA GLN A 22 -7.78 3.38 5.91
C GLN A 22 -6.39 2.78 6.12
N SER A 23 -5.50 3.54 6.76
CA SER A 23 -4.21 2.98 7.17
C SER A 23 -4.45 1.81 8.11
N LEU A 24 -3.74 0.70 7.89
CA LEU A 24 -3.83 -0.44 8.78
C LEU A 24 -3.33 -0.03 10.17
N PRO A 25 -4.05 -0.33 11.27
CA PRO A 25 -3.60 -0.01 12.61
C PRO A 25 -2.31 -0.78 12.93
N SER A 26 -1.46 -0.22 13.78
CA SER A 26 -0.28 -0.92 14.27
C SER A 26 -0.65 -1.96 15.34
N ALA A 27 0.20 -2.97 15.50
CA ALA A 27 0.12 -3.99 16.52
C ALA A 27 1.51 -4.41 16.98
N LYS A 28 1.62 -4.93 18.20
CA LYS A 28 2.81 -5.70 18.57
C LYS A 28 2.90 -6.95 17.69
N PRO A 29 4.11 -7.38 17.28
CA PRO A 29 4.30 -8.60 16.49
C PRO A 29 3.57 -9.81 17.08
N GLU A 30 3.62 -10.00 18.39
CA GLU A 30 3.06 -11.15 19.10
C GLU A 30 1.53 -11.21 18.98
N GLU A 31 0.85 -10.06 18.97
CA GLU A 31 -0.61 -9.97 18.81
C GLU A 31 -1.08 -10.51 17.46
N VAL A 32 -0.23 -10.40 16.43
CA VAL A 32 -0.50 -10.94 15.11
C VAL A 32 0.24 -12.25 14.84
N GLY A 33 0.80 -12.90 15.88
CA GLY A 33 1.49 -14.19 15.79
C GLY A 33 2.82 -14.12 15.04
N LEU A 34 3.54 -13.01 15.16
CA LEU A 34 4.91 -12.81 14.71
C LEU A 34 5.83 -12.62 15.93
N SER A 35 7.14 -12.73 15.73
CA SER A 35 8.15 -12.57 16.80
C SER A 35 8.89 -11.25 16.63
N THR A 36 8.89 -10.40 17.67
CA THR A 36 9.66 -9.14 17.69
C THR A 36 11.14 -9.39 17.40
N GLU A 37 11.73 -10.40 18.05
CA GLU A 37 13.14 -10.76 17.86
C GLU A 37 13.46 -11.12 16.40
N ARG A 38 12.62 -11.93 15.75
CA ARG A 38 12.83 -12.33 14.36
C ARG A 38 12.62 -11.17 13.38
N LEU A 39 11.61 -10.32 13.60
CA LEU A 39 11.41 -9.12 12.78
C LEU A 39 12.58 -8.15 12.91
N GLY A 40 13.18 -8.04 14.10
CA GLY A 40 14.40 -7.25 14.31
C GLY A 40 15.60 -7.69 13.45
N ARG A 41 15.64 -8.94 12.98
CA ARG A 41 16.69 -9.42 12.06
C ARG A 41 16.61 -8.74 10.68
N ILE A 42 15.43 -8.32 10.24
CA ILE A 42 15.24 -7.58 8.98
C ILE A 42 16.05 -6.28 9.02
N GLY A 43 15.89 -5.51 10.10
CA GLY A 43 16.64 -4.25 10.28
C GLY A 43 18.15 -4.47 10.27
N LYS A 44 18.65 -5.53 10.93
CA LYS A 44 20.08 -5.87 10.93
C LYS A 44 20.61 -6.15 9.53
N VAL A 45 19.88 -6.95 8.74
CA VAL A 45 20.27 -7.27 7.36
C VAL A 45 20.26 -6.01 6.49
N LEU A 46 19.17 -5.23 6.53
CA LEU A 46 19.08 -4.01 5.72
C LEU A 46 20.18 -3.01 6.06
N GLN A 47 20.48 -2.81 7.35
CA GLN A 47 21.56 -1.94 7.78
C GLN A 47 22.93 -2.45 7.30
N ALA A 48 23.19 -3.76 7.39
CA ALA A 48 24.45 -4.34 6.91
C ALA A 48 24.63 -4.15 5.39
N GLU A 49 23.59 -4.36 4.59
CA GLU A 49 23.64 -4.16 3.13
C GLU A 49 23.81 -2.68 2.74
N ILE A 50 23.21 -1.76 3.50
CA ILE A 50 23.42 -0.31 3.33
C ILE A 50 24.86 0.08 3.68
N GLN A 51 25.41 -0.45 4.78
CA GLN A 51 26.82 -0.25 5.16
C GLN A 51 27.78 -0.82 4.11
N ALA A 52 27.41 -1.95 3.49
CA ALA A 52 28.12 -2.56 2.37
C ALA A 52 27.90 -1.81 1.02
N LYS A 53 27.20 -0.68 1.04
CA LYS A 53 26.92 0.20 -0.12
C LYS A 53 26.21 -0.52 -1.27
N LYS A 54 25.41 -1.55 -0.99
CA LYS A 54 24.61 -2.25 -2.03
C LYS A 54 23.42 -1.42 -2.51
N PHE A 55 22.84 -0.63 -1.61
CA PHE A 55 21.78 0.34 -1.89
C PHE A 55 21.80 1.46 -0.84
N PRO A 56 21.31 2.67 -1.15
CA PRO A 56 21.46 3.84 -0.27
C PRO A 56 20.53 3.81 0.96
N GLY A 57 19.39 3.14 0.85
CA GLY A 57 18.39 3.06 1.89
C GLY A 57 17.24 2.12 1.52
N ALA A 58 16.39 1.81 2.49
CA ALA A 58 15.25 0.93 2.31
C ALA A 58 14.12 1.29 3.26
N VAL A 59 12.89 0.95 2.87
CA VAL A 59 11.71 0.96 3.74
C VAL A 59 11.14 -0.45 3.74
N ALA A 60 10.89 -1.01 4.93
CA ALA A 60 10.37 -2.35 5.09
C ALA A 60 9.11 -2.34 5.94
N VAL A 61 8.06 -3.00 5.45
CA VAL A 61 6.77 -3.14 6.13
C VAL A 61 6.34 -4.61 6.18
N VAL A 62 5.83 -5.04 7.33
CA VAL A 62 5.21 -6.36 7.52
C VAL A 62 3.85 -6.15 8.17
N ALA A 63 2.80 -6.56 7.47
CA ALA A 63 1.43 -6.56 7.96
C ALA A 63 0.88 -7.98 8.01
N ARG A 64 0.14 -8.30 9.08
CA ARG A 64 -0.51 -9.61 9.25
C ARG A 64 -1.81 -9.42 10.03
N LYS A 65 -2.86 -10.18 9.66
CA LYS A 65 -4.21 -10.08 10.27
C LYS A 65 -4.76 -8.65 10.28
N GLY A 66 -4.56 -7.90 9.18
CA GLY A 66 -5.07 -6.53 9.04
C GLY A 66 -4.38 -5.49 9.92
N ARG A 67 -3.21 -5.79 10.49
CA ARG A 67 -2.45 -4.85 11.34
C ARG A 67 -0.97 -4.82 10.93
N VAL A 68 -0.34 -3.66 11.05
CA VAL A 68 1.10 -3.48 10.79
C VAL A 68 1.89 -3.88 12.02
N ALA A 69 2.75 -4.89 11.90
CA ALA A 69 3.58 -5.39 12.99
C ALA A 69 5.03 -4.86 12.96
N TYR A 70 5.47 -4.38 11.79
CA TYR A 70 6.80 -3.82 11.59
C TYR A 70 6.73 -2.83 10.44
N PHE A 71 7.26 -1.63 10.62
CA PHE A 71 7.35 -0.63 9.57
C PHE A 71 8.51 0.30 9.89
N GLU A 72 9.61 0.18 9.17
CA GLU A 72 10.84 0.92 9.45
C GLU A 72 11.50 1.45 8.18
N ALA A 73 12.23 2.55 8.33
CA ALA A 73 13.01 3.20 7.26
C ALA A 73 14.49 3.21 7.65
N PHE A 74 15.37 2.97 6.69
CA PHE A 74 16.81 2.81 6.89
C PHE A 74 17.59 3.60 5.84
N GLY A 75 18.71 4.21 6.24
CA GLY A 75 19.65 4.86 5.33
C GLY A 75 19.12 6.16 4.73
N ALA A 76 19.53 6.44 3.49
CA ALA A 76 19.21 7.66 2.77
C ALA A 76 18.37 7.37 1.51
N ARG A 77 17.43 8.26 1.18
CA ARG A 77 16.68 8.20 -0.09
C ARG A 77 17.47 8.75 -1.27
N ASP A 78 18.46 9.58 -0.98
CA ASP A 78 19.37 10.14 -1.97
C ASP A 78 20.81 10.06 -1.44
N PRO A 79 21.69 9.25 -2.06
CA PRO A 79 23.08 9.11 -1.62
C PRO A 79 23.93 10.35 -1.88
N GLN A 80 23.51 11.28 -2.75
CA GLN A 80 24.27 12.50 -3.05
C GLN A 80 24.02 13.58 -2.00
N SER A 81 22.75 13.86 -1.69
CA SER A 81 22.39 14.83 -0.65
C SER A 81 22.44 14.25 0.76
N GLY A 82 22.46 12.92 0.91
CA GLY A 82 22.33 12.26 2.21
C GLY A 82 20.95 12.39 2.84
N ALA A 83 19.94 12.83 2.07
CA ALA A 83 18.59 13.01 2.58
C ALA A 83 18.05 11.71 3.18
N PRO A 84 17.48 11.73 4.40
CA PRO A 84 17.11 10.52 5.11
C PRO A 84 15.99 9.77 4.37
N MET A 85 16.04 8.44 4.46
CA MET A 85 14.93 7.60 4.03
C MET A 85 13.75 7.81 4.98
N THR A 86 12.54 7.98 4.43
CA THR A 86 11.31 8.14 5.20
C THR A 86 10.27 7.11 4.77
N LYS A 87 9.34 6.76 5.66
CA LYS A 87 8.27 5.76 5.42
C LYS A 87 7.35 6.12 4.24
N ASP A 88 7.29 7.40 3.89
CA ASP A 88 6.51 8.00 2.80
C ASP A 88 7.37 8.41 1.60
N THR A 89 8.64 7.99 1.54
CA THR A 89 9.50 8.24 0.37
C THR A 89 8.89 7.64 -0.89
N ILE A 90 8.86 8.42 -1.98
CA ILE A 90 8.34 7.98 -3.27
C ILE A 90 9.40 7.13 -3.99
N PHE A 91 9.03 5.91 -4.36
CA PHE A 91 9.87 4.99 -5.13
C PHE A 91 9.38 4.84 -6.56
N ARG A 92 10.31 4.64 -7.50
CA ARG A 92 9.97 4.16 -8.84
C ARG A 92 9.62 2.67 -8.75
N PHE A 93 8.36 2.33 -8.95
CA PHE A 93 7.84 0.96 -8.79
C PHE A 93 8.21 0.01 -9.93
N TYR A 94 8.55 0.51 -11.13
CA TYR A 94 8.90 -0.32 -12.29
C TYR A 94 7.91 -1.48 -12.50
N SER A 95 8.39 -2.72 -12.55
CA SER A 95 7.53 -3.90 -12.74
C SER A 95 6.52 -4.13 -11.61
N MET A 96 6.68 -3.51 -10.44
CA MET A 96 5.67 -3.54 -9.38
C MET A 96 4.38 -2.80 -9.77
N THR A 97 4.35 -2.11 -10.92
CA THR A 97 3.11 -1.56 -11.51
C THR A 97 2.18 -2.66 -12.06
N LYS A 98 2.71 -3.86 -12.40
CA LYS A 98 1.93 -4.93 -13.05
C LYS A 98 0.68 -5.38 -12.28
N PRO A 99 0.73 -5.64 -10.95
CA PRO A 99 -0.48 -6.01 -10.20
C PRO A 99 -1.59 -4.96 -10.33
N PHE A 100 -1.27 -3.67 -10.39
CA PHE A 100 -2.27 -2.62 -10.57
C PHE A 100 -2.94 -2.69 -11.95
N VAL A 101 -2.14 -2.87 -13.00
CA VAL A 101 -2.66 -3.00 -14.38
C VAL A 101 -3.47 -4.28 -14.53
N VAL A 102 -3.01 -5.40 -13.95
CA VAL A 102 -3.75 -6.67 -13.97
C VAL A 102 -5.04 -6.56 -13.18
N THR A 103 -5.07 -5.94 -12.01
CA THR A 103 -6.31 -5.68 -11.27
C THR A 103 -7.29 -4.88 -12.12
N ALA A 104 -6.84 -3.80 -12.78
CA ALA A 104 -7.70 -3.03 -13.67
C ALA A 104 -8.25 -3.86 -14.84
N ALA A 105 -7.43 -4.72 -15.44
CA ALA A 105 -7.88 -5.63 -16.50
C ALA A 105 -8.88 -6.68 -15.98
N MET A 106 -8.64 -7.24 -14.80
CA MET A 106 -9.54 -8.22 -14.17
C MET A 106 -10.88 -7.58 -13.79
N MET A 107 -10.91 -6.32 -13.36
CA MET A 107 -12.17 -5.58 -13.16
C MET A 107 -12.97 -5.51 -14.45
N LEU A 108 -12.33 -5.21 -15.59
CA LEU A 108 -13.00 -5.22 -16.90
C LEU A 108 -13.53 -6.61 -17.27
N ALA A 109 -12.80 -7.67 -16.90
CA ALA A 109 -13.24 -9.04 -17.12
C ALA A 109 -14.47 -9.40 -16.25
N GLU A 110 -14.47 -9.02 -14.98
CA GLU A 110 -15.62 -9.19 -14.07
C GLU A 110 -16.85 -8.40 -14.54
N GLU A 111 -16.65 -7.22 -15.12
CA GLU A 111 -17.69 -6.40 -15.75
C GLU A 111 -18.17 -6.96 -17.11
N GLY A 112 -17.58 -8.06 -17.61
CA GLY A 112 -17.91 -8.65 -18.90
C GLY A 112 -17.49 -7.80 -20.10
N ARG A 113 -16.59 -6.83 -19.92
CA ARG A 113 -16.12 -5.89 -20.96
C ARG A 113 -14.98 -6.46 -21.80
N ILE A 114 -14.26 -7.45 -21.27
CA ILE A 114 -13.27 -8.25 -21.98
C ILE A 114 -13.43 -9.70 -21.57
N VAL A 115 -13.08 -10.65 -22.44
CA VAL A 115 -12.95 -12.07 -22.08
C VAL A 115 -11.46 -12.43 -22.10
N LEU A 116 -10.98 -13.08 -21.04
CA LEU A 116 -9.54 -13.35 -20.87
C LEU A 116 -8.96 -14.29 -21.95
N THR A 117 -9.81 -15.07 -22.61
CA THR A 117 -9.45 -16.02 -23.65
C THR A 117 -9.58 -15.45 -25.06
N ASP A 118 -10.11 -14.24 -25.21
CA ASP A 118 -10.22 -13.61 -26.53
C ASP A 118 -8.82 -13.36 -27.09
N PRO A 119 -8.64 -13.52 -28.41
CA PRO A 119 -7.42 -13.06 -29.05
C PRO A 119 -7.30 -11.55 -28.88
N VAL A 120 -6.07 -11.07 -28.74
CA VAL A 120 -5.79 -9.63 -28.71
C VAL A 120 -6.03 -8.99 -30.10
N SER A 121 -5.85 -9.79 -31.16
CA SER A 121 -5.94 -9.39 -32.57
C SER A 121 -7.38 -9.30 -33.09
#